data_AF-U5DBF7-F1
#
_entry.id   AF-U5DBF7-F1
#
_cell.length_a   1.000
_cell.length_b   1.000
_cell.length_c   1.000
_cell.angle_alpha   90.00
_cell.angle_beta   90.00
_cell.angle_gamma   90.00
#
_symmetry.space_group_name_H-M   'P 1'
#
loop_
_entity.id
_entity.type
_entity.pdbx_description
1 polymer ?
#
loop_
_entity_poly.entity_id
_entity_poly.type
_entity_poly.pdbx_seq_one_letter_code
_entity_poly.pdbx_strand_id
1 'polypeptide(L)'
;MLGRYIGKWFYDKEIPFDAANSPYFLPIVNAIQRVRPAVKPPTAYELSGPILDEEVEEVRKWIEEYKQSWPRTGITLMSDGWLNKVSKKEFVNFLAYSSKDSGGGGR
;
A
#
# COMPACT_ATOMS: atom_id res chain seq x y z
N MET A 1 27.53 9.39 -2.84
CA MET A 1 27.10 9.13 -4.25
C MET A 1 25.65 8.64 -4.34
N LEU A 2 25.22 7.67 -3.53
CA LEU A 2 23.83 7.13 -3.53
C LEU A 2 22.73 8.21 -3.46
N GLY A 3 22.80 9.12 -2.48
CA GLY A 3 21.79 10.17 -2.30
C GLY A 3 21.60 11.07 -3.53
N ARG A 4 22.64 11.27 -4.35
CA ARG A 4 22.54 12.06 -5.60
C ARG A 4 21.71 11.34 -6.67
N TYR A 5 21.83 10.01 -6.78
CA TYR A 5 21.04 9.22 -7.73
C TYR A 5 19.58 9.11 -7.30
N ILE A 6 19.34 8.91 -5.99
CA ILE A 6 17.99 8.94 -5.41
C ILE A 6 17.35 10.31 -5.66
N GLY A 7 18.06 11.42 -5.36
CA GLY A 7 17.55 12.77 -5.60
C GLY A 7 17.19 13.03 -7.06
N LYS A 8 18.06 12.62 -8.01
CA LYS A 8 17.75 12.72 -9.45
C LYS A 8 16.47 11.98 -9.84
N TRP A 9 16.25 10.79 -9.29
CA TRP A 9 15.03 10.03 -9.57
C TRP A 9 13.78 10.68 -8.98
N PHE A 10 13.86 11.23 -7.76
CA PHE A 10 12.77 12.01 -7.15
C PHE A 10 12.39 13.22 -8.01
N TYR A 11 13.39 13.96 -8.53
CA TYR A 11 13.13 15.13 -9.38
C TYR A 11 12.52 14.72 -10.74
N ASP A 12 13.06 13.69 -11.39
CA ASP A 12 12.58 13.20 -12.70
C ASP A 12 11.14 12.67 -12.65
N LYS A 13 10.74 12.07 -11.53
CA LYS A 13 9.42 11.47 -11.34
C LYS A 13 8.46 12.32 -10.51
N GLU A 14 8.85 13.54 -10.19
CA GLU A 14 8.05 14.47 -9.39
C GLU A 14 7.55 13.84 -8.07
N ILE A 15 8.38 12.98 -7.47
CA ILE A 15 8.01 12.27 -6.24
C ILE A 15 8.07 13.26 -5.08
N PRO A 16 6.99 13.44 -4.29
CA PRO A 16 7.01 14.27 -3.11
C PRO A 16 8.12 13.82 -2.14
N PHE A 17 8.89 14.76 -1.57
CA PHE A 17 10.00 14.42 -0.68
C PHE A 17 9.57 13.68 0.59
N ASP A 18 8.31 13.85 1.01
CA ASP A 18 7.73 13.09 2.12
C ASP A 18 7.68 11.57 1.86
N ALA A 19 7.76 11.13 0.60
CA ALA A 19 7.88 9.70 0.27
C ALA A 19 9.13 9.06 0.90
N ALA A 20 10.18 9.84 1.20
CA ALA A 20 11.35 9.35 1.93
C ALA A 20 11.08 9.01 3.40
N ASN A 21 9.98 9.51 3.98
CA ASN A 21 9.53 9.20 5.34
C ASN A 21 8.68 7.92 5.40
N SER A 22 8.39 7.29 4.25
CA SER A 22 7.68 6.02 4.18
C SER A 22 8.42 4.92 4.97
N PRO A 23 7.71 4.06 5.72
CA PRO A 23 8.33 2.93 6.42
C PRO A 23 9.06 1.97 5.47
N TYR A 24 8.75 2.00 4.16
CA TYR A 24 9.37 1.16 3.14
C TYR A 24 10.65 1.75 2.52
N PHE A 25 10.93 3.04 2.73
CA PHE A 25 12.07 3.70 2.08
C PHE A 25 13.42 3.15 2.55
N LEU A 26 13.63 3.03 3.86
CA LEU A 26 14.85 2.43 4.43
C LEU A 26 14.99 0.94 4.07
N PRO A 27 13.94 0.10 4.15
CA PRO A 27 13.97 -1.27 3.62
C PRO A 27 14.45 -1.38 2.17
N ILE A 28 13.96 -0.54 1.25
CA ILE A 28 14.40 -0.55 -0.15
C ILE A 28 15.90 -0.24 -0.26
N VAL A 29 16.39 0.78 0.46
CA VAL A 29 17.83 1.13 0.45
C VAL A 29 18.68 -0.04 0.96
N ASN A 30 18.27 -0.67 2.06
CA ASN A 30 18.96 -1.82 2.63
C ASN A 30 18.93 -3.05 1.71
N ALA A 31 17.81 -3.30 1.03
CA ALA A 31 17.70 -4.37 0.05
C ALA A 31 18.66 -4.14 -1.12
N ILE A 32 18.69 -2.94 -1.70
CA ILE A 32 19.59 -2.58 -2.80
C ILE A 32 21.06 -2.73 -2.38
N GLN A 33 21.44 -2.36 -1.15
CA GLN A 33 22.81 -2.54 -0.66
C GLN A 33 23.25 -4.00 -0.57
N ARG A 34 22.32 -4.93 -0.30
CA ARG A 34 22.60 -6.36 -0.18
C ARG A 34 22.66 -7.06 -1.54
N VAL A 35 22.07 -6.44 -2.55
CA VAL A 35 21.97 -7.00 -3.90
C VAL A 35 23.33 -6.96 -4.60
N ARG A 36 23.73 -8.09 -5.20
CA ARG A 36 24.99 -8.18 -5.98
C ARG A 36 24.87 -7.38 -7.28
N PRO A 37 25.99 -6.88 -7.85
CA PRO A 37 25.99 -6.05 -9.06
C PRO A 37 25.30 -6.63 -10.30
N ALA A 38 25.02 -7.94 -10.34
CA ALA A 38 24.42 -8.62 -11.48
C ALA A 38 22.87 -8.71 -11.44
N VAL A 39 22.23 -8.29 -10.36
CA VAL A 39 20.76 -8.33 -10.26
C VAL A 39 20.18 -7.13 -10.98
N LYS A 40 19.23 -7.38 -11.87
CA LYS A 40 18.53 -6.34 -12.61
C LYS A 40 17.44 -5.72 -11.72
N PRO A 41 17.23 -4.40 -11.81
CA PRO A 41 16.06 -3.79 -11.18
C PRO A 41 14.78 -4.34 -11.81
N PRO A 42 13.66 -4.37 -11.08
CA PRO A 42 12.39 -4.81 -11.64
C PRO A 42 11.96 -3.87 -12.77
N THR A 43 11.35 -4.44 -13.80
CA THR A 43 10.75 -3.72 -14.91
C THR A 43 9.40 -3.13 -14.52
N ALA A 44 8.90 -2.18 -15.32
CA ALA A 44 7.57 -1.63 -15.12
C ALA A 44 6.47 -2.71 -15.17
N TYR A 45 6.63 -3.72 -16.04
CA TYR A 45 5.71 -4.86 -16.13
C TYR A 45 5.73 -5.71 -14.86
N GLU A 46 6.92 -6.00 -14.31
CA GLU A 46 7.03 -6.77 -13.08
C GLU A 46 6.39 -6.04 -11.90
N LEU A 47 6.61 -4.71 -11.80
CA LEU A 47 6.00 -3.86 -10.77
C LEU A 47 4.47 -3.77 -10.88
N SER A 48 3.92 -3.72 -12.09
CA SER A 48 2.46 -3.59 -12.29
C SER A 48 1.72 -4.91 -12.46
N GLY A 49 2.44 -6.02 -12.56
CA GLY A 49 1.87 -7.36 -12.68
C GLY A 49 2.24 -8.23 -11.48
N PRO A 50 3.21 -9.14 -11.60
CA PRO A 50 3.48 -10.17 -10.59
C PRO A 50 3.77 -9.61 -9.19
N ILE A 51 4.51 -8.51 -9.06
CA ILE A 51 4.80 -7.92 -7.74
C ILE A 51 3.51 -7.32 -7.13
N LEU A 52 2.67 -6.68 -7.95
CA LEU A 52 1.38 -6.18 -7.48
C LEU A 52 0.45 -7.32 -7.06
N ASP A 53 0.45 -8.43 -7.80
CA ASP A 53 -0.33 -9.62 -7.46
C ASP A 53 0.10 -10.21 -6.11
N GLU A 54 1.41 -10.26 -5.82
CA GLU A 54 1.94 -10.69 -4.52
C GLU A 54 1.45 -9.79 -3.37
N GLU A 55 1.55 -8.47 -3.52
CA GLU A 55 1.06 -7.50 -2.53
C GLU A 55 -0.46 -7.62 -2.30
N VAL A 56 -1.24 -7.87 -3.36
CA VAL A 56 -2.69 -8.11 -3.26
C VAL A 56 -2.98 -9.36 -2.42
N GLU A 57 -2.22 -10.44 -2.61
CA GLU A 57 -2.38 -11.66 -1.82
C GLU A 57 -1.98 -11.46 -0.36
N GLU A 58 -0.93 -10.69 -0.07
CA GLU A 58 -0.56 -10.35 1.30
C GLU A 58 -1.65 -9.53 2.01
N VAL A 59 -2.18 -8.50 1.34
CA VAL A 59 -3.28 -7.69 1.87
C VAL A 59 -4.54 -8.53 2.06
N ARG A 60 -4.85 -9.46 1.16
CA ARG A 60 -5.98 -10.39 1.31
C ARG A 60 -5.85 -11.26 2.55
N LYS A 61 -4.67 -11.83 2.80
CA LYS A 61 -4.40 -12.62 4.02
C LYS A 61 -4.63 -11.78 5.27
N TRP A 62 -4.08 -10.55 5.30
CA TRP A 62 -4.29 -9.61 6.40
C TRP A 62 -5.78 -9.27 6.61
N ILE A 63 -6.55 -9.10 5.53
CA ILE A 63 -8.01 -8.88 5.61
C ILE A 63 -8.71 -10.10 6.20
N GLU A 64 -8.37 -11.32 5.79
CA GLU A 64 -8.97 -12.55 6.34
C GLU A 64 -8.66 -12.73 7.82
N GLU A 65 -7.46 -12.39 8.28
CA GLU A 65 -7.13 -12.36 9.71
C GLU A 65 -7.97 -11.32 10.45
N TYR A 66 -8.11 -10.12 9.89
CA TYR A 66 -8.91 -9.06 10.47
C TYR A 66 -10.40 -9.41 10.55
N LYS A 67 -10.93 -10.12 9.55
CA LYS A 67 -12.31 -10.63 9.51
C LYS A 67 -12.65 -11.56 10.66
N GLN A 68 -11.68 -12.24 11.25
CA GLN A 68 -11.92 -13.14 12.37
C GLN A 68 -12.46 -12.41 13.61
N SER A 69 -12.24 -11.09 13.74
CA SER A 69 -12.80 -10.31 14.85
C SER A 69 -14.28 -9.92 14.65
N TRP A 70 -14.77 -9.92 13.41
CA TRP A 70 -16.08 -9.39 13.05
C TRP A 70 -17.27 -10.03 13.79
N PRO A 71 -17.29 -11.34 14.13
CA PRO A 71 -18.36 -11.90 14.95
C PRO A 71 -18.51 -11.23 16.32
N ARG A 72 -17.43 -10.65 16.86
CA ARG A 72 -17.41 -9.95 18.15
C ARG A 72 -17.57 -8.45 18.00
N THR A 73 -16.88 -7.84 17.05
CA THR A 73 -16.82 -6.37 16.89
C THR A 73 -17.93 -5.83 15.99
N GLY A 74 -18.59 -6.69 15.21
CA GLY A 74 -19.48 -6.29 14.14
C GLY A 74 -18.74 -5.66 12.96
N ILE A 75 -19.49 -5.31 11.91
CA ILE A 75 -18.99 -4.58 10.74
C ILE A 75 -20.05 -3.58 10.28
N THR A 76 -19.62 -2.36 10.00
CA THR A 76 -20.42 -1.32 9.36
C THR A 76 -20.03 -1.24 7.89
N LEU A 77 -21.00 -1.43 7.00
CA LEU A 77 -20.83 -1.18 5.57
C LEU A 77 -21.33 0.23 5.25
N MET A 78 -20.46 1.06 4.71
CA MET A 78 -20.75 2.41 4.24
C MET A 78 -20.66 2.44 2.72
N SER A 79 -21.47 3.29 2.10
CA SER A 79 -21.39 3.56 0.67
C SER A 79 -21.46 5.06 0.42
N ASP A 80 -20.59 5.55 -0.45
CA ASP A 80 -20.67 6.90 -1.00
C ASP A 80 -20.65 6.83 -2.53
N GLY A 81 -21.31 7.78 -3.17
CA GLY A 81 -21.37 7.85 -4.62
C GLY A 81 -21.14 9.28 -5.10
N TRP A 82 -20.40 9.43 -6.20
CA TRP A 82 -20.19 10.72 -6.83
C TRP A 82 -20.15 10.63 -8.36
N LEU A 83 -20.62 11.70 -9.00
CA LEU A 83 -20.55 11.87 -10.45
C LEU A 83 -19.31 12.68 -10.80
N ASN A 84 -18.42 12.11 -11.62
CA ASN A 84 -17.37 12.87 -12.25
C ASN A 84 -17.96 13.73 -13.37
N LYS A 85 -18.04 15.04 -13.15
CA LYS A 85 -18.66 16.00 -14.07
C LYS A 85 -17.94 16.09 -15.43
N VAL A 86 -16.64 15.80 -15.47
CA VAL A 86 -15.78 15.87 -16.67
C VAL A 86 -15.93 14.61 -17.51
N SER A 87 -15.74 13.44 -16.90
CA SER A 87 -15.82 12.16 -17.62
C SER A 87 -17.25 11.63 -17.76
N LYS A 88 -18.23 12.24 -17.09
CA LYS A 88 -19.63 11.79 -16.99
C LYS A 88 -19.79 10.37 -16.42
N LYS A 89 -18.78 9.88 -15.70
CA LYS A 89 -18.82 8.58 -15.04
C LYS A 89 -19.34 8.72 -13.61
N GLU A 90 -20.25 7.83 -13.24
CA GLU A 90 -20.72 7.65 -11.87
C GLU A 90 -19.81 6.65 -11.16
N PHE A 91 -19.43 6.97 -9.93
CA PHE A 91 -18.63 6.12 -9.06
C PHE A 91 -19.39 5.86 -7.77
N VAL A 92 -19.28 4.64 -7.27
CA VAL A 92 -19.79 4.23 -5.95
C VAL A 92 -18.66 3.51 -5.24
N ASN A 93 -18.25 3.98 -4.05
CA ASN A 93 -17.37 3.19 -3.19
C ASN A 93 -18.18 2.45 -2.15
N PHE A 94 -17.61 1.33 -1.70
CA PHE A 94 -18.03 0.63 -0.51
C PHE A 94 -16.86 0.61 0.46
N LEU A 95 -17.13 0.97 1.71
CA LEU A 95 -16.16 0.93 2.80
C LEU A 95 -16.70 0.01 3.90
N ALA A 96 -15.89 -0.96 4.29
CA ALA A 96 -16.14 -1.82 5.43
C ALA A 96 -15.34 -1.33 6.64
N TYR A 97 -16.03 -1.06 7.75
CA TYR A 97 -15.40 -0.64 9.01
C TYR A 97 -15.72 -1.63 10.14
N SER A 98 -14.70 -2.03 10.88
CA SER A 98 -14.84 -2.76 12.15
C SER A 98 -13.92 -2.12 13.19
N SER A 99 -14.35 -1.99 14.44
CA SER A 99 -13.40 -1.68 15.50
C SER A 99 -12.42 -2.86 15.64
N LYS A 100 -11.15 -2.59 15.93
CA LYS A 100 -10.27 -3.66 16.41
C LYS A 100 -10.70 -3.99 17.83
N ASP A 101 -10.87 -5.27 18.13
CA ASP A 101 -11.07 -5.73 19.50
C ASP A 101 -9.81 -5.39 20.30
N SER A 102 -9.80 -4.23 20.95
CA SER A 102 -8.83 -3.94 22.01
C SER A 102 -9.22 -4.84 23.16
N GLY A 103 -8.67 -6.06 23.16
CA GLY A 103 -8.93 -7.05 24.20
C GLY A 103 -8.92 -6.37 25.55
N GLY A 104 -10.06 -6.36 26.23
CA GLY A 104 -10.22 -5.78 27.54
C GLY A 104 -9.33 -6.51 28.54
N GLY A 105 -8.06 -6.08 28.64
CA GLY A 105 -7.34 -6.06 29.89
C GLY A 105 -8.12 -5.12 30.81
N GLY A 106 -8.73 -5.70 31.84
CA GLY A 106 -9.83 -5.11 32.58
C GLY A 106 -9.60 -3.72 33.16
N ARG A 107 -10.72 -3.04 33.35
CA ARG A 107 -11.08 -2.38 34.60
C ARG A 107 -12.59 -2.46 34.77
#